data_AF-A0AA87U515-F1
#
_entry.id   AF-A0AA87U515-F1
#
_cell.length_a   1.000
_cell.length_b   1.000
_cell.length_c   1.000
_cell.angle_alpha   90.00
_cell.angle_beta   90.00
_cell.angle_gamma   90.00
#
_symmetry.space_group_name_H-M   'P 1'
#
loop_
_entity.id
_entity.type
_entity.pdbx_description
1 polymer ?
#
loop_
_entity_poly.entity_id
_entity_poly.type
_entity_poly.pdbx_seq_one_letter_code
_entity_poly.pdbx_strand_id
1 'polypeptide(L)' 'MHTASLMLDMTDDHLLQHPAILADPEFYRLAGNVHEALFALYQAIGEKHLAD' A
#
# COMPACT_ATOMS: atom_id res chain seq x y z
N MET A 1 11.38 0.51 9.36
CA MET A 1 11.31 0.18 7.93
C MET A 1 10.62 -1.15 7.60
N HIS A 2 10.67 -2.20 8.44
CA HIS A 2 10.13 -3.52 8.08
C HIS A 2 8.58 -3.64 8.06
N THR A 3 7.88 -3.03 9.03
CA THR A 3 6.42 -3.16 9.12
C THR A 3 5.69 -2.41 8.00
N ALA A 4 6.22 -1.27 7.56
CA ALA A 4 5.63 -0.49 6.47
C ALA A 4 5.79 -1.20 5.12
N SER A 5 6.95 -1.79 4.84
CA SER A 5 7.15 -2.60 3.63
C SER A 5 6.25 -3.84 3.63
N LEU A 6 6.10 -4.51 4.78
CA LEU A 6 5.18 -5.65 4.90
C LEU A 6 3.72 -5.26 4.58
N MET A 7 3.25 -4.10 5.06
CA MET A 7 1.90 -3.63 4.77
C MET A 7 1.72 -3.27 3.29
N LEU A 8 2.76 -2.78 2.64
CA LEU A 8 2.79 -2.53 1.19
C LEU A 8 2.62 -3.82 0.40
N ASP A 9 3.46 -4.82 0.70
CA ASP A 9 3.42 -6.15 0.07
C ASP A 9 2.05 -6.80 0.30
N MET A 10 1.51 -6.72 1.51
CA MET A 10 0.18 -7.25 1.83
C MET A 10 -0.95 -6.56 1.06
N THR A 11 -0.82 -5.26 0.79
CA THR A 11 -1.85 -4.52 0.04
C THR A 11 -1.82 -4.90 -1.44
N ASP A 12 -0.61 -5.09 -2.00
CA ASP A 12 -0.42 -5.44 -3.40
C ASP A 12 -0.74 -6.92 -3.69
N ASP A 13 -0.15 -7.83 -2.93
CA ASP A 13 -0.21 -9.27 -3.19
C ASP A 13 -1.51 -9.91 -2.67
N HIS A 14 -2.15 -9.33 -1.65
CA HIS A 14 -3.33 -9.91 -1.02
C HIS A 14 -4.59 -9.07 -1.18
N LEU A 15 -4.54 -7.77 -0.84
CA LEU A 15 -5.74 -6.93 -0.84
C LEU A 15 -6.24 -6.69 -2.28
N LEU A 16 -5.37 -6.25 -3.18
CA LEU A 16 -5.74 -6.01 -4.59
C LEU A 16 -6.16 -7.29 -5.32
N GLN A 17 -5.66 -8.45 -4.90
CA GLN A 17 -6.02 -9.75 -5.46
C GLN A 17 -7.29 -10.36 -4.84
N HIS A 18 -7.91 -9.70 -3.85
CA HIS A 18 -9.08 -10.25 -3.18
C HIS A 18 -10.28 -10.33 -4.15
N PRO A 19 -10.99 -11.47 -4.23
CA PRO A 19 -12.06 -11.67 -5.23
C PRO A 19 -13.16 -10.59 -5.20
N ALA A 20 -13.55 -10.12 -4.01
CA ALA A 20 -14.54 -9.05 -3.88
C ALA A 20 -14.02 -7.68 -4.37
N ILE A 21 -12.72 -7.44 -4.25
CA ILE A 21 -12.07 -6.21 -4.72
C ILE A 21 -11.93 -6.24 -6.24
N LEU A 22 -11.57 -7.38 -6.80
CA LEU A 22 -11.49 -7.58 -8.26
C LEU A 22 -12.87 -7.54 -8.94
N ALA A 23 -13.93 -7.95 -8.24
CA ALA A 23 -15.29 -7.97 -8.78
C ALA A 23 -15.99 -6.60 -8.78
N ASP A 24 -15.46 -5.61 -8.06
CA ASP A 24 -16.06 -4.28 -7.93
C ASP A 24 -15.02 -3.18 -8.23
N PRO A 25 -15.21 -2.40 -9.30
CA PRO A 25 -14.25 -1.36 -9.70
C PRO A 25 -14.12 -0.23 -8.66
N GLU A 26 -15.14 0.04 -7.85
CA GLU A 26 -15.04 1.00 -6.76
C GLU A 26 -14.15 0.46 -5.64
N PHE A 27 -14.28 -0.81 -5.30
CA PHE A 27 -13.43 -1.45 -4.30
C PHE A 27 -11.98 -1.57 -4.78
N TYR A 28 -11.75 -1.91 -6.05
CA TYR A 28 -10.42 -1.90 -6.65
C TYR A 28 -9.77 -0.52 -6.55
N ARG A 29 -10.52 0.54 -6.87
CA ARG A 29 -10.05 1.92 -6.74
C ARG A 29 -9.73 2.28 -5.29
N LEU A 30 -10.57 1.90 -4.34
CA LEU A 30 -10.34 2.16 -2.91
C LEU A 30 -9.08 1.43 -2.42
N ALA A 31 -8.89 0.16 -2.77
CA ALA A 31 -7.71 -0.62 -2.42
C ALA A 31 -6.43 -0.03 -3.03
N GLY A 32 -6.48 0.44 -4.28
CA GLY A 32 -5.38 1.16 -4.92
C GLY A 32 -4.99 2.43 -4.17
N ASN A 33 -5.95 3.24 -3.74
CA ASN A 33 -5.67 4.45 -2.93
C ASN A 33 -4.99 4.12 -1.59
N VAL A 34 -5.33 2.98 -0.97
CA VAL A 34 -4.67 2.53 0.26
C VAL A 34 -3.21 2.18 -0.01
N HIS A 35 -2.93 1.46 -1.11
CA HIS A 35 -1.57 1.13 -1.52
C HIS A 35 -0.74 2.40 -1.77
N GLU A 36 -1.27 3.37 -2.53
CA GLU A 36 -0.59 4.64 -2.80
C GLU A 36 -0.29 5.43 -1.52
N ALA A 37 -1.25 5.51 -0.59
CA ALA A 37 -1.06 6.20 0.67
C ALA A 37 0.02 5.54 1.55
N LEU A 38 0.05 4.20 1.59
CA LEU A 38 1.08 3.45 2.30
C LEU A 38 2.46 3.62 1.64
N PHE A 39 2.53 3.63 0.31
CA PHE A 39 3.76 3.91 -0.43
C PHE A 39 4.33 5.29 -0.12
N ALA A 40 3.49 6.33 -0.19
CA ALA A 40 3.90 7.70 0.14
C ALA A 40 4.42 7.82 1.58
N LEU A 41 3.75 7.16 2.53
CA LEU A 41 4.20 7.11 3.92
C LEU A 41 5.55 6.41 4.07
N TYR A 42 5.74 5.27 3.40
CA TYR A 42 7.01 4.54 3.41
C TYR A 42 8.16 5.40 2.85
N GLN A 43 7.92 6.10 1.73
CA GLN A 43 8.90 7.03 1.15
C GLN A 43 9.25 8.18 2.11
N ALA A 44 8.27 8.83 2.72
CA ALA A 44 8.50 9.94 3.66
C ALA A 44 9.32 9.51 4.89
N ILE A 45 9.10 8.28 5.38
CA ILE A 45 9.92 7.68 6.44
C ILE A 45 11.37 7.51 5.96
N GLY A 46 11.57 7.03 4.73
CA GLY A 46 12.89 6.86 4.11
C GLY A 46 13.65 8.16 3.93
N GLU A 47 13.01 9.18 3.38
CA GLU A 47 13.60 10.51 3.21
C GLU A 47 14.06 11.09 4.55
N LYS A 48 13.23 10.95 5.60
CA LYS A 48 13.58 11.45 6.94
C LYS A 48 14.75 10.69 7.56
N HIS A 49 14.88 9.38 7.32
CA HIS A 49 16.02 8.59 7.82
C HIS A 49 17.31 8.79 7.02
N LEU A 50 17.22 9.24 5.75
CA LEU A 50 18.38 9.55 4.91
C LEU A 50 18.91 10.98 5.13
N ALA A 51 18.09 11.85 5.73
CA ALA A 51 18.42 13.23 6.05
C ALA A 51 19.03 13.42 7.45
N ASP A 52 19.08 12.36 8.26
CA ASP A 52 19.81 12.25 9.54
C ASP A 52 21.19 11.59 9.32
#